data_AF-A0A7X0XZ51-F1
#
_entry.id   AF-A0A7X0XZ51-F1
#
_cell.length_a   1.000
_cell.length_b   1.000
_cell.length_c   1.000
_cell.angle_alpha   90.00
_cell.angle_beta   90.00
_cell.angle_gamma   90.00
#
_symmetry.space_group_name_H-M   'P 1'
#
loop_
_entity.id
_entity.type
_entity.pdbx_description
1 polymer ?
#
loop_
_entity_poly.entity_id
_entity_poly.type
_entity_poly.pdbx_seq_one_letter_code
_entity_poly.pdbx_strand_id
1 'polypeptide(L)'
;MAMKDQIETEVNNYLADNNMRTSFQRLLYAGPSMRTRHNLVLVFTEVGLITFSFSIVSKSETQMFFLPKEKIRAIRLDKKRFVHKLSMEAENEEGDVERAQYFVSKRVFGRAWHKETLQFLFDKNIFSSLKN
;
A
#
# COMPACT_ATOMS: atom_id res chain seq x y z
N MET A 1 14.84 3.88 -15.08
CA MET A 1 13.58 4.33 -14.45
C MET A 1 13.61 3.89 -12.98
N ALA A 2 13.28 4.75 -12.03
CA ALA A 2 13.30 4.34 -10.62
C ALA A 2 12.08 3.45 -10.32
N MET A 3 12.22 2.54 -9.34
CA MET A 3 11.14 1.60 -8.96
C MET A 3 9.81 2.31 -8.64
N LYS A 4 9.85 3.51 -8.05
CA LYS A 4 8.65 4.31 -7.79
C LYS A 4 7.94 4.68 -9.09
N ASP A 5 8.65 5.22 -10.05
CA ASP A 5 8.10 5.64 -11.34
C ASP A 5 7.49 4.45 -12.11
N GLN A 6 8.12 3.27 -12.02
CA GLN A 6 7.59 2.02 -12.57
C GLN A 6 6.25 1.65 -11.94
N ILE A 7 6.18 1.62 -10.61
CA ILE A 7 4.94 1.34 -9.88
C ILE A 7 3.87 2.38 -10.22
N GLU A 8 4.23 3.67 -10.24
CA GLU A 8 3.28 4.74 -10.51
C GLU A 8 2.71 4.67 -11.93
N THR A 9 3.54 4.28 -12.89
CA THR A 9 3.12 4.04 -14.28
C THR A 9 2.17 2.85 -14.37
N GLU A 10 2.50 1.72 -13.75
CA GLU A 10 1.62 0.53 -13.77
C GLU A 10 0.29 0.79 -13.08
N VAL A 11 0.29 1.52 -11.96
CA VAL A 11 -0.95 1.97 -11.31
C VAL A 11 -1.79 2.83 -12.25
N ASN A 12 -1.19 3.82 -12.90
CA ASN A 12 -1.92 4.69 -13.80
C ASN A 12 -2.51 3.93 -15.00
N ASN A 13 -1.76 2.99 -15.58
CA ASN A 13 -2.23 2.15 -16.68
C ASN A 13 -3.40 1.27 -16.23
N TYR A 14 -3.26 0.56 -15.11
CA TYR A 14 -4.33 -0.28 -14.57
C TYR A 14 -5.61 0.52 -14.30
N LEU A 15 -5.48 1.71 -13.69
CA LEU A 15 -6.63 2.55 -13.41
C LEU A 15 -7.28 3.03 -14.72
N ALA A 16 -6.48 3.46 -15.71
CA ALA A 16 -7.00 3.90 -17.01
C ALA A 16 -7.76 2.79 -17.74
N ASP A 17 -7.21 1.57 -17.78
CA ASP A 17 -7.83 0.39 -18.40
C ASP A 17 -9.19 0.04 -17.76
N ASN A 18 -9.38 0.42 -16.50
CA ASN A 18 -10.61 0.19 -15.74
C ASN A 18 -11.49 1.45 -15.60
N ASN A 19 -11.26 2.49 -16.41
CA ASN A 19 -11.99 3.78 -16.37
C ASN A 19 -11.94 4.49 -15.01
N MET A 20 -10.90 4.24 -14.23
CA MET A 20 -10.61 4.90 -12.96
C MET A 20 -9.47 5.91 -13.14
N ARG A 21 -9.38 6.88 -12.21
CA ARG A 21 -8.28 7.84 -12.15
C ARG A 21 -7.95 8.15 -10.70
N THR A 22 -6.73 8.61 -10.45
CA THR A 22 -6.31 9.10 -9.13
C THR A 22 -5.47 10.36 -9.28
N SER A 23 -5.67 11.32 -8.38
CA SER A 23 -4.87 12.55 -8.29
C SER A 23 -3.59 12.36 -7.47
N PHE A 24 -3.52 11.30 -6.66
CA PHE A 24 -2.35 10.97 -5.86
C PHE A 24 -2.07 9.47 -5.83
N GLN A 25 -0.81 9.13 -5.53
CA GLN A 25 -0.38 7.78 -5.20
C GLN A 25 0.54 7.82 -3.99
N ARG A 26 0.18 7.13 -2.91
CA ARG A 26 0.97 7.08 -1.67
C ARG A 26 1.53 5.68 -1.47
N LEU A 27 2.84 5.54 -1.66
CA LEU A 27 3.51 4.25 -1.65
C LEU A 27 4.06 3.92 -0.26
N LEU A 28 3.94 2.65 0.16
CA LEU A 28 4.45 2.15 1.43
C LEU A 28 4.98 0.73 1.30
N TYR A 29 6.25 0.50 1.62
CA TYR A 29 6.74 -0.85 1.85
C TYR A 29 6.11 -1.51 3.08
N ALA A 30 5.69 -2.75 2.91
CA ALA A 30 5.16 -3.60 3.96
C ALA A 30 5.56 -5.06 3.72
N GLY A 31 5.14 -5.94 4.63
CA GLY A 31 5.22 -7.38 4.42
C GLY A 31 4.72 -8.17 5.61
N PRO A 32 4.48 -9.48 5.45
CA PRO A 32 3.82 -10.31 6.47
C PRO A 32 4.70 -10.57 7.70
N SER A 33 6.03 -10.41 7.56
CA SER A 33 6.99 -10.60 8.64
C SER A 33 7.99 -9.46 8.71
N MET A 34 8.74 -9.37 9.81
CA MET A 34 9.85 -8.42 9.87
C MET A 34 10.89 -8.69 8.76
N ARG A 35 11.19 -9.95 8.43
CA ARG A 35 12.21 -10.29 7.41
C ARG A 35 11.78 -9.88 6.00
N THR A 36 10.48 -9.95 5.70
CA THR A 36 9.91 -9.75 4.36
C THR A 36 9.17 -8.41 4.20
N ARG A 37 9.38 -7.46 5.12
CA ARG A 37 8.69 -6.16 5.18
C ARG A 37 8.94 -5.18 4.02
N HIS A 38 9.74 -5.56 3.04
CA HIS A 38 9.95 -4.79 1.81
C HIS A 38 9.54 -5.56 0.55
N ASN A 39 8.91 -6.74 0.73
CA ASN A 39 8.45 -7.57 -0.37
C ASN A 39 7.05 -7.20 -0.84
N LEU A 40 6.37 -6.30 -0.13
CA LEU A 40 5.09 -5.74 -0.55
C LEU A 40 5.24 -4.23 -0.68
N VAL A 41 4.73 -3.65 -1.76
CA VAL A 41 4.46 -2.22 -1.83
C VAL A 41 2.95 -2.02 -1.88
N LEU A 42 2.44 -1.28 -0.91
CA LEU A 42 1.08 -0.79 -0.84
C LEU A 42 1.02 0.58 -1.51
N VAL A 43 0.07 0.80 -2.41
CA VAL A 43 -0.18 2.07 -3.09
C VAL A 43 -1.59 2.53 -2.76
N PHE A 44 -1.71 3.50 -1.88
CA PHE A 44 -2.99 4.11 -1.54
C PHE A 44 -3.35 5.18 -2.57
N THR A 45 -4.54 5.10 -3.13
CA THR A 45 -5.09 6.02 -4.14
C THR A 45 -6.46 6.54 -3.68
N GLU A 46 -7.10 7.41 -4.46
CA GLU A 46 -8.46 7.87 -4.15
C GLU A 46 -9.51 6.76 -4.24
N VAL A 47 -9.29 5.81 -5.16
CA VAL A 47 -10.25 4.77 -5.53
C VAL A 47 -10.02 3.45 -4.78
N GLY A 48 -8.85 3.24 -4.18
CA GLY A 48 -8.58 2.02 -3.43
C GLY A 48 -7.12 1.83 -3.03
N LEU A 49 -6.79 0.56 -2.77
CA LEU A 49 -5.44 0.10 -2.47
C LEU A 49 -4.98 -0.83 -3.58
N ILE A 50 -3.83 -0.52 -4.16
CA ILE A 50 -3.13 -1.44 -5.07
C ILE A 50 -1.94 -2.03 -4.32
N THR A 51 -1.70 -3.33 -4.48
CA THR A 51 -0.56 -4.00 -3.84
C THR A 51 0.33 -4.67 -4.86
N PHE A 52 1.64 -4.45 -4.76
CA PHE A 52 2.66 -5.10 -5.57
C PHE A 52 3.47 -6.05 -4.69
N SER A 53 3.36 -7.36 -4.96
CA SER A 53 4.10 -8.41 -4.26
C SER A 53 5.35 -8.80 -5.05
N PHE A 54 6.51 -8.77 -4.40
CA PHE A 54 7.81 -9.13 -4.96
C PHE A 54 8.27 -10.47 -4.36
N SER A 55 8.31 -11.52 -5.18
CA SER A 55 8.89 -12.79 -4.78
C SER A 55 10.42 -12.72 -4.79
N ILE A 56 11.05 -13.10 -3.67
CA ILE A 56 12.53 -13.27 -3.60
C ILE A 56 12.94 -14.60 -4.25
N VAL A 57 12.04 -15.59 -4.28
CA VAL A 57 12.35 -16.98 -4.65
C VAL A 57 12.22 -17.22 -6.16
N SER A 58 11.34 -16.48 -6.83
CA SER A 58 11.14 -16.53 -8.29
C SER A 58 11.46 -15.15 -8.87
N LYS A 59 12.54 -15.06 -9.65
CA LYS A 59 13.08 -13.82 -10.26
C LYS A 59 12.16 -13.14 -11.30
N SER A 60 10.85 -13.42 -11.34
CA SER A 60 10.07 -13.19 -12.58
C SER A 60 8.64 -12.70 -12.43
N GLU A 61 7.99 -12.75 -11.26
CA GLU A 61 6.55 -12.43 -11.18
C GLU A 61 6.26 -11.43 -10.07
N THR A 62 6.15 -10.15 -10.45
CA THR A 62 5.49 -9.14 -9.62
C THR A 62 4.00 -9.35 -9.77
N GLN A 63 3.30 -9.63 -8.67
CA GLN A 63 1.84 -9.75 -8.68
C GLN A 63 1.22 -8.43 -8.21
N MET A 64 0.26 -7.93 -9.00
CA MET A 64 -0.52 -6.75 -8.70
C MET A 64 -1.95 -7.14 -8.33
N PHE A 65 -2.43 -6.63 -7.20
CA PHE A 65 -3.82 -6.81 -6.75
C PHE A 65 -4.44 -5.46 -6.46
N PHE A 66 -5.74 -5.32 -6.74
CA PHE A 66 -6.53 -4.13 -6.44
C PHE A 66 -7.62 -4.46 -5.42
N LEU A 67 -7.72 -3.63 -4.40
CA LEU A 67 -8.78 -3.65 -3.40
C LEU A 67 -9.53 -2.31 -3.44
N PRO A 68 -10.80 -2.27 -3.87
CA PRO A 68 -11.57 -1.04 -3.93
C PRO A 68 -11.74 -0.41 -2.55
N LYS A 69 -11.75 0.93 -2.49
CA LYS A 69 -11.83 1.67 -1.22
C LYS A 69 -13.09 1.34 -0.43
N GLU A 70 -14.21 1.13 -1.11
CA GLU A 70 -15.50 0.77 -0.52
C GLU A 70 -15.48 -0.58 0.22
N LYS A 71 -14.55 -1.47 -0.16
CA LYS A 71 -14.33 -2.76 0.53
C LYS A 71 -13.44 -2.61 1.75
N ILE A 72 -12.71 -1.51 1.91
CA ILE A 72 -11.79 -1.28 3.03
C ILE A 72 -12.57 -0.70 4.22
N ARG A 73 -12.71 -1.50 5.28
CA ARG A 73 -13.42 -1.11 6.51
C ARG A 73 -12.53 -0.35 7.47
N ALA A 74 -11.27 -0.78 7.64
CA ALA A 74 -10.35 -0.12 8.54
C ALA A 74 -8.89 -0.29 8.11
N ILE A 75 -8.10 0.76 8.33
CA ILE A 75 -6.64 0.71 8.27
C ILE A 75 -6.11 1.33 9.57
N ARG A 76 -5.26 0.58 10.28
CA ARG A 76 -4.68 1.01 11.56
C ARG A 76 -3.18 0.81 11.54
N LEU A 77 -2.44 1.81 11.99
CA LEU A 77 -0.98 1.77 12.08
C LEU A 77 -0.54 1.94 13.54
N ASP A 78 -0.04 0.87 14.13
CA ASP A 78 0.46 0.88 15.51
C ASP A 78 1.97 1.13 15.55
N LYS A 79 2.39 2.00 16.46
CA LYS A 79 3.81 2.23 16.75
C LYS A 79 4.37 1.06 17.58
N LYS A 80 5.39 0.36 17.06
CA LYS A 80 6.19 -0.59 17.84
C LYS A 80 7.66 -0.18 17.87
N ARG A 81 8.46 -0.86 18.68
CA ARG A 81 9.88 -0.53 18.93
C ARG A 81 10.73 -0.61 17.66
N PHE A 82 10.63 -1.70 16.90
CA PHE A 82 11.50 -1.95 15.74
C PHE A 82 10.85 -1.62 14.39
N VAL A 83 9.56 -1.89 14.25
CA VAL A 83 8.76 -1.66 13.04
C VAL A 83 7.41 -1.06 13.43
N HIS A 84 6.63 -0.59 12.48
CA HIS A 84 5.20 -0.33 12.68
C HIS A 84 4.40 -1.59 12.34
N LYS A 85 3.25 -1.75 12.99
CA LYS A 85 2.29 -2.83 12.66
C LYS A 85 1.11 -2.19 11.94
N LEU A 86 0.93 -2.54 10.67
CA LEU A 86 -0.23 -2.15 9.88
C LEU A 86 -1.26 -3.27 9.98
N SER A 87 -2.47 -2.94 10.41
CA SER A 87 -3.61 -3.85 10.43
C SER A 87 -4.67 -3.32 9.48
N MET A 88 -5.24 -4.20 8.66
CA MET A 88 -6.25 -3.88 7.67
C MET A 88 -7.46 -4.79 7.84
N GLU A 89 -8.64 -4.23 7.68
CA GLU A 89 -9.91 -4.96 7.64
C GLU A 89 -10.62 -4.61 6.34
N ALA A 90 -11.05 -5.63 5.60
CA ALA A 90 -11.75 -5.46 4.33
C ALA A 90 -12.79 -6.55 4.11
N GLU A 91 -13.80 -6.26 3.29
CA GLU A 91 -14.81 -7.24 2.90
C GLU A 91 -14.36 -8.05 1.69
N ASN A 92 -14.54 -9.37 1.77
CA ASN A 92 -14.32 -10.28 0.65
C ASN A 92 -15.55 -10.32 -0.29
N GLU A 93 -15.53 -11.23 -1.26
CA GLU A 93 -16.59 -11.41 -2.25
C GLU A 93 -17.91 -11.92 -1.63
N GLU A 94 -17.82 -12.71 -0.56
CA GLU A 94 -18.96 -13.27 0.18
C GLU A 94 -19.58 -12.25 1.15
N GLY A 95 -18.93 -11.09 1.33
CA GLY A 95 -19.37 -10.04 2.25
C GLY A 95 -18.81 -10.19 3.67
N ASP A 96 -17.97 -11.19 3.92
CA ASP A 96 -17.32 -11.41 5.19
C ASP A 96 -16.12 -10.48 5.40
N VAL A 97 -15.89 -10.09 6.65
CA VAL A 97 -14.78 -9.22 7.02
C VAL A 97 -13.51 -10.04 7.25
N GLU A 98 -12.54 -9.85 6.36
CA GLU A 98 -11.20 -10.39 6.48
C GLU A 98 -10.25 -9.40 7.13
N ARG A 99 -9.25 -9.93 7.84
CA ARG A 99 -8.25 -9.14 8.55
C ARG A 99 -6.85 -9.53 8.11
N ALA A 100 -6.07 -8.53 7.71
CA ALA A 100 -4.66 -8.68 7.35
C ALA A 100 -3.76 -7.89 8.29
N GLN A 101 -2.56 -8.42 8.53
CA GLN A 101 -1.54 -7.76 9.34
C GLN A 101 -0.20 -7.75 8.61
N TYR A 102 0.44 -6.59 8.60
CA TYR A 102 1.74 -6.37 7.99
C TYR A 102 2.67 -5.62 8.93
N PHE A 103 3.97 -5.81 8.72
CA PHE A 103 5.03 -5.05 9.34
C PHE A 103 5.59 -4.05 8.35
N VAL A 104 5.80 -2.83 8.84
CA VAL A 104 6.21 -1.68 8.04
C VAL A 104 7.48 -1.11 8.65
N SER A 105 8.52 -0.94 7.84
CA SER A 105 9.75 -0.28 8.29
C SER A 105 9.45 1.14 8.76
N LYS A 106 10.25 1.67 9.71
CA LYS A 106 10.11 3.08 10.11
C LYS A 106 10.67 4.04 9.07
N ARG A 107 11.68 3.57 8.32
CA ARG A 107 12.40 4.28 7.27
C ARG A 107 12.94 3.24 6.28
N VAL A 108 13.06 3.65 5.01
CA VAL A 108 13.75 2.88 3.98
C VAL A 108 14.74 3.81 3.29
N PHE A 109 16.01 3.42 3.25
CA PHE A 109 17.08 4.28 2.74
C PHE A 109 16.84 4.65 1.28
N GLY A 110 17.00 5.93 0.93
CA GLY A 110 16.74 6.45 -0.42
C GLY A 110 15.27 6.46 -0.85
N ARG A 111 14.32 6.24 0.06
CA ARG A 111 12.88 6.16 -0.23
C ARG A 111 12.10 7.17 0.62
N ALA A 112 12.23 8.46 0.31
CA ALA A 112 11.54 9.54 1.04
C ALA A 112 10.02 9.37 1.06
N TRP A 113 9.45 8.97 -0.08
CA TRP A 113 8.03 8.67 -0.26
C TRP A 113 7.47 7.67 0.77
N HIS A 114 8.27 6.70 1.25
CA HIS A 114 7.82 5.74 2.25
C HIS A 114 7.56 6.42 3.60
N LYS A 115 8.46 7.32 4.00
CA LYS A 115 8.34 8.09 5.23
C LYS A 115 7.18 9.09 5.15
N GLU A 116 6.98 9.70 4.00
CA GLU A 116 5.85 10.61 3.75
C GLU A 116 4.52 9.85 3.91
N THR A 117 4.35 8.70 3.26
CA THR A 117 3.14 7.88 3.40
C THR A 117 2.89 7.43 4.84
N LEU A 118 3.94 7.05 5.58
CA LEU A 118 3.83 6.75 7.01
C LEU A 118 3.25 7.91 7.82
N GLN A 119 3.68 9.13 7.52
CA GLN A 119 3.18 10.33 8.18
C GLN A 119 1.68 10.52 7.88
N PHE A 120 1.28 10.42 6.61
CA PHE A 120 -0.14 10.47 6.22
C PHE A 120 -1.00 9.41 6.91
N LEU A 121 -0.47 8.20 7.09
CA LEU A 121 -1.13 7.11 7.82
C LEU A 121 -1.33 7.46 9.30
N PHE A 122 -0.34 8.06 9.96
CA PHE A 122 -0.48 8.52 11.34
C PHE A 122 -1.49 9.66 11.49
N ASP A 123 -1.55 10.54 10.50
CA ASP A 123 -2.47 11.67 10.46
C ASP A 123 -3.89 11.26 10.01
N LYS A 124 -4.13 9.95 9.78
CA LYS A 124 -5.40 9.35 9.33
C LYS A 124 -5.95 9.93 8.02
N ASN A 125 -5.07 10.47 7.18
CA ASN A 125 -5.41 11.18 5.93
C ASN A 125 -5.18 10.33 4.67
N ILE A 126 -5.27 9.00 4.79
CA ILE A 126 -4.77 8.03 3.79
C ILE A 126 -5.48 8.17 2.43
N PHE A 127 -6.79 8.45 2.44
CA PHE A 127 -7.61 8.58 1.23
C PHE A 127 -8.04 10.02 0.91
N SER A 128 -7.55 11.01 1.66
CA SER A 128 -7.86 12.41 1.39
C SER A 128 -6.83 13.01 0.43
N SER A 129 -7.31 13.67 -0.62
CA SER A 129 -6.53 14.73 -1.29
C SER A 129 -6.31 15.85 -0.27
N LEU A 130 -5.08 16.34 -0.11
CA LEU A 130 -4.77 17.40 0.86
C LEU A 130 -5.71 18.59 0.62
N LYS A 131 -6.58 18.91 1.59
CA LYS A 131 -7.19 20.25 1.64
C LYS A 131 -6.09 21.20 2.12
N ASN A 132 -5.47 21.92 1.20
CA ASN A 132 -4.88 23.21 1.51
C ASN A 132 -6.01 24.21 1.79
#